data_AF-A0A3C2B7U6-F1
#
_entry.id   AF-A0A3C2B7U6-F1
#
_cell.length_a   1.000
_cell.length_b   1.000
_cell.length_c   1.000
_cell.angle_alpha   90.00
_cell.angle_beta   90.00
_cell.angle_gamma   90.00
#
_symmetry.space_group_name_H-M   'P 1'
#
loop_
_entity.id
_entity.type
_entity.pdbx_description
1 polymer ?
#
loop_
_entity_poly.entity_id
_entity_poly.type
_entity_poly.pdbx_seq_one_letter_code
_entity_poly.pdbx_strand_id
1 'polypeptide(L)'
;MTLARLNKFEAEQLMNRYDTEPVAALTEALRVVLDRPHDDWPALVNAAGFRCDRRILLHAADPSALDDLAAELNELRSLDPAGRRPG
;
A
#
# COMPACT_ATOMS: atom_id res chain seq x y z
N MET A 1 16.19 0.26 -3.40
CA MET A 1 15.29 0.57 -2.28
C MET A 1 14.63 -0.73 -1.86
N THR A 2 14.82 -1.18 -0.62
CA THR A 2 14.19 -2.39 -0.11
C THR A 2 12.82 -1.98 0.41
N LEU A 3 11.76 -2.30 -0.33
CA LEU A 3 10.39 -2.08 0.13
C LEU A 3 10.15 -2.94 1.38
N ALA A 4 9.70 -2.32 2.47
CA ALA A 4 9.27 -3.06 3.65
C ALA A 4 8.00 -3.86 3.29
N ARG A 5 7.87 -5.10 3.80
CA ARG A 5 6.72 -5.97 3.51
C ARG A 5 5.62 -5.76 4.55
N LEU A 6 4.37 -5.86 4.12
CA LEU A 6 3.21 -5.80 5.00
C LEU A 6 3.12 -7.05 5.87
N ASN A 7 2.95 -6.85 7.17
CA ASN A 7 2.65 -7.94 8.10
C ASN A 7 1.19 -8.39 7.93
N LYS A 8 0.87 -9.62 8.37
CA LYS A 8 -0.48 -10.19 8.29
C LYS A 8 -1.57 -9.23 8.82
N PHE A 9 -1.35 -8.65 10.00
CA PHE A 9 -2.29 -7.72 10.64
C PHE A 9 -2.55 -6.45 9.81
N GLU A 10 -1.49 -5.84 9.25
CA GLU A 10 -1.61 -4.64 8.41
C GLU A 10 -2.40 -4.94 7.13
N ALA A 11 -2.18 -6.12 6.53
CA ALA A 11 -2.93 -6.52 5.35
C ALA A 11 -4.41 -6.85 5.66
N GLU A 12 -4.69 -7.44 6.83
CA GLU A 12 -6.06 -7.66 7.29
C GLU A 12 -6.79 -6.33 7.53
N GLN A 13 -6.11 -5.35 8.14
CA GLN A 13 -6.64 -4.00 8.32
C GLN A 13 -6.85 -3.27 6.99
N LEU A 14 -5.93 -3.42 6.03
CA LEU A 14 -6.09 -2.92 4.67
C LEU A 14 -7.36 -3.47 4.04
N MET A 15 -7.56 -4.80 4.02
CA MET A 15 -8.75 -5.40 3.42
C MET A 15 -10.05 -4.96 4.12
N ASN A 16 -10.04 -4.88 5.44
CA ASN A 16 -11.22 -4.51 6.21
C ASN A 16 -11.63 -3.05 6.00
N ARG A 17 -10.66 -2.15 5.80
CA ARG A 17 -10.92 -0.72 5.56
C ARG A 17 -11.08 -0.39 4.08
N TYR A 18 -10.58 -1.21 3.16
CA TYR A 18 -10.60 -0.91 1.74
C TYR A 18 -12.02 -0.76 1.19
N ASP A 19 -12.96 -1.57 1.69
CA ASP A 19 -14.37 -1.54 1.26
C ASP A 19 -15.06 -0.20 1.58
N THR A 20 -14.68 0.43 2.69
CA THR A 20 -15.29 1.69 3.16
C THR A 20 -14.46 2.93 2.83
N GLU A 21 -13.13 2.82 2.89
CA GLU A 21 -12.18 3.92 2.78
C GLU A 21 -10.90 3.48 2.05
N PRO A 22 -10.97 3.24 0.72
CA PRO A 22 -9.89 2.62 -0.04
C PRO A 22 -8.59 3.45 -0.02
N VAL A 23 -8.70 4.78 -0.15
CA VAL A 23 -7.54 5.67 -0.12
C VAL A 23 -6.86 5.67 1.25
N ALA A 24 -7.62 5.70 2.33
CA ALA A 24 -7.06 5.68 3.69
C ALA A 24 -6.39 4.33 3.99
N ALA A 25 -7.02 3.24 3.59
CA ALA A 25 -6.49 1.90 3.75
C ALA A 25 -5.16 1.73 2.98
N LEU A 26 -5.12 2.15 1.71
CA LEU A 26 -3.92 2.12 0.89
C LEU A 26 -2.82 3.08 1.38
N THR A 27 -3.19 4.22 1.95
CA THR A 27 -2.25 5.15 2.59
C THR A 27 -1.48 4.44 3.71
N GLU A 28 -2.17 3.82 4.65
CA GLU A 28 -1.53 3.09 5.76
C GLU A 28 -0.61 1.98 5.25
N ALA A 29 -1.05 1.23 4.24
CA ALA A 29 -0.24 0.18 3.65
C ALA A 29 1.04 0.73 2.97
N LEU A 30 0.93 1.83 2.22
CA LEU A 30 2.08 2.49 1.61
C LEU A 30 3.04 3.08 2.65
N ARG A 31 2.52 3.61 3.77
CA ARG A 31 3.35 4.09 4.89
C ARG A 31 4.24 2.99 5.44
N VAL A 32 3.70 1.79 5.61
CA VAL A 32 4.48 0.62 6.04
C VAL A 32 5.50 0.25 4.96
N VAL A 33 5.06 0.10 3.71
CA VAL A 33 5.92 -0.39 2.61
C VAL A 33 7.08 0.55 2.29
N LEU A 34 6.86 1.86 2.40
CA LEU A 34 7.86 2.89 2.13
C LEU A 34 8.66 3.29 3.39
N ASP A 35 8.33 2.74 4.57
CA ASP A 35 8.89 3.14 5.87
C ASP A 35 8.68 4.64 6.16
N ARG A 36 7.48 5.15 5.84
CA ARG A 36 7.09 6.56 5.95
C ARG A 36 5.78 6.73 6.71
N PRO A 37 5.75 6.52 8.03
CA PRO A 37 4.51 6.50 8.83
C PRO A 37 3.73 7.81 8.84
N HIS A 38 4.37 8.94 8.51
CA HIS A 38 3.77 10.28 8.63
C HIS A 38 3.46 10.93 7.28
N ASP A 39 3.80 10.29 6.15
CA ASP A 39 3.53 10.87 4.84
C ASP A 39 2.04 10.71 4.48
N ASP A 40 1.47 11.74 3.87
CA ASP A 40 0.11 11.70 3.33
C ASP A 40 0.05 10.99 1.97
N TRP A 41 -1.13 10.53 1.56
CA TRP A 41 -1.39 9.89 0.26
C TRP A 41 -0.61 10.52 -0.91
N PRO A 42 -0.68 11.84 -1.18
CA PRO A 42 0.05 12.43 -2.29
C PRO A 42 1.56 12.35 -2.14
N ALA A 43 2.11 12.42 -0.93
CA ALA A 43 3.54 12.26 -0.69
C ALA A 43 3.98 10.81 -0.93
N LEU A 44 3.20 9.84 -0.45
CA LEU A 44 3.44 8.41 -0.64
C LEU A 44 3.39 8.00 -2.11
N VAL A 45 2.37 8.44 -2.87
CA VAL A 45 2.24 8.16 -4.30
C VAL A 45 3.42 8.74 -5.08
N ASN A 46 3.93 9.91 -4.69
CA ASN A 46 5.13 10.49 -5.28
C ASN A 46 6.41 9.73 -4.88
N ALA A 47 6.51 9.28 -3.63
CA ALA A 47 7.67 8.56 -3.11
C ALA A 47 7.76 7.12 -3.62
N ALA A 48 6.63 6.48 -3.92
CA ALA A 48 6.55 5.12 -4.44
C ALA A 48 7.15 4.97 -5.85
N GLY A 49 7.37 6.09 -6.57
CA GLY A 49 7.98 6.06 -7.90
C GLY A 49 7.08 5.47 -8.99
N PHE A 50 5.75 5.54 -8.82
CA PHE A 50 4.80 5.12 -9.84
C PHE A 50 4.97 5.92 -11.14
N ARG A 51 4.63 5.30 -12.28
CA ARG A 51 4.58 5.99 -13.58
C ARG A 51 3.61 7.16 -13.53
N CYS A 52 3.88 8.20 -14.34
CA CYS A 52 3.08 9.43 -14.39
C CYS A 52 1.58 9.16 -14.57
N ASP A 53 1.20 8.28 -15.50
CA ASP A 53 -0.20 7.94 -15.77
C ASP A 53 -0.89 7.32 -14.55
N ARG A 54 -0.21 6.36 -13.90
CA ARG A 54 -0.72 5.70 -12.69
C ARG A 54 -0.85 6.67 -11.54
N ARG A 55 0.12 7.57 -11.34
CA ARG A 55 0.06 8.61 -10.31
C ARG A 55 -1.15 9.53 -10.51
N ILE A 56 -1.47 9.92 -11.74
CA ILE A 56 -2.65 10.75 -12.03
C ILE A 56 -3.93 10.02 -11.62
N LEU A 57 -4.05 8.73 -11.98
CA LEU A 57 -5.20 7.91 -11.62
C LEU A 57 -5.32 7.71 -10.09
N LEU A 58 -4.21 7.46 -9.41
CA LEU A 58 -4.16 7.33 -7.95
C LEU A 58 -4.52 8.64 -7.23
N HIS A 59 -4.10 9.79 -7.75
CA HIS A 59 -4.53 11.10 -7.23
C HIS A 59 -6.01 11.38 -7.49
N ALA A 60 -6.55 10.89 -8.59
CA ALA A 60 -7.97 10.98 -8.91
C ALA A 60 -8.83 9.98 -8.12
N ALA A 61 -8.21 9.13 -7.28
CA ALA A 61 -8.85 8.02 -6.59
C ALA A 61 -9.63 7.10 -7.56
N ASP A 62 -9.06 6.89 -8.76
CA ASP A 62 -9.64 6.02 -9.76
C ASP A 62 -9.73 4.58 -9.23
N PRO A 63 -10.92 3.96 -9.21
CA PRO A 63 -11.11 2.67 -8.58
C PRO A 63 -10.26 1.56 -9.22
N SER A 64 -10.01 1.60 -10.53
CA SER A 64 -9.15 0.59 -11.18
C SER A 64 -7.69 0.73 -10.76
N ALA A 65 -7.19 1.96 -10.61
CA ALA A 65 -5.82 2.18 -10.12
C ALA A 65 -5.65 1.83 -8.64
N LEU A 66 -6.68 2.06 -7.82
CA LEU A 66 -6.69 1.66 -6.41
C LEU A 66 -6.72 0.14 -6.27
N ASP A 67 -7.53 -0.57 -7.07
CA ASP A 67 -7.60 -2.03 -7.06
C ASP A 67 -6.28 -2.68 -7.50
N ASP A 68 -5.66 -2.15 -8.55
CA ASP A 68 -4.36 -2.60 -9.02
C ASP A 68 -3.28 -2.44 -7.93
N LEU A 69 -3.28 -1.32 -7.20
CA LEU A 69 -2.38 -1.12 -6.07
C LEU A 69 -2.70 -2.07 -4.90
N ALA A 70 -3.97 -2.27 -4.57
CA ALA A 70 -4.39 -3.20 -3.53
C ALA A 70 -3.94 -4.64 -3.86
N ALA A 71 -4.06 -5.04 -5.13
CA ALA A 71 -3.60 -6.32 -5.62
C ALA A 71 -2.08 -6.49 -5.46
N GLU A 72 -1.27 -5.51 -5.89
CA GLU A 72 0.19 -5.54 -5.73
C GLU A 72 0.60 -5.63 -4.25
N LEU A 73 -0.03 -4.85 -3.37
CA LEU A 73 0.21 -4.90 -1.93
C LEU A 73 -0.15 -6.27 -1.34
N ASN A 74 -1.23 -6.88 -1.81
CA ASN A 74 -1.65 -8.22 -1.42
C ASN A 74 -0.69 -9.32 -1.94
N GLU A 75 -0.12 -9.15 -3.14
CA GLU A 75 0.94 -10.04 -3.65
C GLU A 75 2.21 -9.92 -2.81
N LEU A 76 2.61 -8.70 -2.42
CA LEU A 76 3.75 -8.48 -1.52
C LEU A 76 3.57 -9.17 -0.16
N ARG A 77 2.33 -9.27 0.34
CA ARG A 77 1.97 -10.10 1.50
C ARG A 77 2.13 -11.59 1.19
N SER A 78 1.58 -12.08 0.09
CA SER A 78 1.55 -13.51 -0.24
C SER A 78 2.95 -14.11 -0.48
N LEU A 79 3.92 -13.27 -0.84
CA LEU A 79 5.33 -13.63 -0.94
C LEU A 79 6.02 -13.82 0.43
N ASP A 80 5.31 -13.58 1.55
CA ASP A 80 5.72 -13.95 2.91
C ASP A 80 4.80 -15.05 3.49
N PRO A 81 4.95 -16.32 3.08
CA PRO A 81 4.27 -17.43 3.75
C PRO A 81 4.91 -17.78 5.11
N ALA A 82 6.11 -17.26 5.40
CA ALA A 82 6.81 -17.45 6.67
C ALA A 82 8.02 -16.50 6.82
N GLY A 83 7.87 -15.40 7.56
CA GLY A 83 8.85 -15.04 8.60
C GLY A 83 9.63 -13.74 8.44
N ARG A 84 9.50 -12.89 9.46
CA ARG A 84 10.64 -12.42 10.27
C ARG A 84 10.15 -11.99 11.66
N ARG A 85 10.28 -12.87 12.67
CA ARG A 85 10.38 -12.43 14.08
C ARG A 85 11.80 -11.90 14.30
N PRO A 86 12.02 -10.66 14.74
CA PRO A 86 13.21 -10.34 15.49
C PRO A 86 13.02 -10.83 16.93
N GLY A 87 13.94 -11.68 17.38
CA GLY A 87 14.13 -11.98 18.81
C GLY A 87 14.95 -10.90 19.48
#